data_AF-A0A227JBY8-F1
#
_entry.id   AF-A0A227JBY8-F1
#
_cell.length_a   1.000
_cell.length_b   1.000
_cell.length_c   1.000
_cell.angle_alpha   90.00
_cell.angle_beta   90.00
_cell.angle_gamma   90.00
#
_symmetry.space_group_name_H-M   'P 1'
#
loop_
_entity.id
_entity.type
_entity.pdbx_description
1 polymer ?
#
loop_
_entity_poly.entity_id
_entity_poly.type
_entity_poly.pdbx_seq_one_letter_code
_entity_poly.pdbx_strand_id
1 'polypeptide(L)'
;GATLMSNHYRHLLEGVELADSVTIDAHKQLYIPMGAGMVLFKDPDAMKSIEHHAQYILRKGSKDLGSHTLEGSRSGMAMLVYAAMHIISRPGYELLIDQSIEKARYFADLIKQQDDFELVSEPELCLLTYRYLPPLIREALDKAEGTQKEKLNELINQLTQFIQKRQRETGKSFVSRTRLNPDQWQRMNTIVFRVVLANPLTTRDILSSVLDEQREIAKQAPSLTAKIEEMASDILGA
;
A
#
# COMPACT_ATOMS: atom_id res chain seq x y z
N GLY A 1 -7.14 -1.99 -10.84
CA GLY A 1 -6.51 -2.39 -12.12
C GLY A 1 -6.39 -3.90 -12.20
N ALA A 2 -5.24 -4.45 -11.83
CA ALA A 2 -4.96 -5.89 -11.93
C ALA A 2 -5.99 -6.80 -11.22
N THR A 3 -6.66 -6.30 -10.17
CA THR A 3 -7.74 -7.01 -9.48
C THR A 3 -8.88 -7.47 -10.41
N LEU A 4 -9.09 -6.81 -11.56
CA LEU A 4 -10.06 -7.25 -12.57
C LEU A 4 -9.76 -8.64 -13.15
N MET A 5 -8.52 -9.12 -13.02
CA MET A 5 -8.14 -10.47 -13.45
C MET A 5 -8.72 -11.56 -12.54
N SER A 6 -9.03 -11.25 -11.28
CA SER A 6 -9.61 -12.18 -10.31
C SER A 6 -11.14 -12.22 -10.40
N ASN A 7 -11.75 -13.40 -10.56
CA ASN A 7 -13.20 -13.52 -10.50
C ASN A 7 -13.74 -13.35 -9.07
N HIS A 8 -12.95 -13.71 -8.06
CA HIS A 8 -13.35 -13.54 -6.65
C HIS A 8 -13.40 -12.07 -6.24
N TYR A 9 -12.47 -11.25 -6.72
CA TYR A 9 -12.27 -9.88 -6.23
C TYR A 9 -12.58 -8.77 -7.23
N ARG A 10 -12.86 -9.07 -8.51
CA ARG A 10 -13.22 -8.04 -9.50
C ARG A 10 -14.44 -7.19 -9.13
N HIS A 11 -15.33 -7.71 -8.28
CA HIS A 11 -16.53 -6.98 -7.82
C HIS A 11 -16.17 -5.71 -7.03
N LEU A 12 -14.98 -5.64 -6.42
CA LEU A 12 -14.47 -4.43 -5.76
C LEU A 12 -14.29 -3.24 -6.74
N LEU A 13 -14.33 -3.50 -8.04
CA LEU A 13 -14.23 -2.51 -9.10
C LEU A 13 -15.51 -2.43 -9.94
N GLU A 14 -16.65 -2.90 -9.42
CA GLU A 14 -17.95 -2.72 -10.07
C GLU A 14 -18.23 -1.23 -10.34
N GLY A 15 -18.76 -0.94 -11.53
CA GLY A 15 -18.94 0.44 -12.02
C GLY A 15 -17.75 0.96 -12.84
N VAL A 16 -16.61 0.26 -12.88
CA VAL A 16 -15.45 0.66 -13.70
C VAL A 16 -15.79 0.73 -15.20
N GLU A 17 -16.75 -0.07 -15.66
CA GLU A 17 -17.25 -0.08 -17.05
C GLU A 17 -18.02 1.20 -17.45
N LEU A 18 -18.44 2.00 -16.47
CA LEU A 18 -19.05 3.31 -16.70
C LEU A 18 -18.01 4.40 -16.97
N ALA A 19 -16.73 4.17 -16.64
CA ALA A 19 -15.67 5.14 -16.84
C ALA A 19 -15.37 5.39 -18.33
N ASP A 20 -15.09 6.65 -18.68
CA ASP A 20 -14.63 7.03 -20.02
C ASP A 20 -13.16 6.62 -20.28
N SER A 21 -12.38 6.48 -19.20
CA SER A 21 -11.01 5.99 -19.25
C SER A 21 -10.60 5.28 -17.95
N VAL A 22 -9.65 4.35 -18.07
CA VAL A 22 -9.10 3.57 -16.95
C VAL A 22 -7.59 3.54 -17.06
N THR A 23 -6.89 3.86 -15.97
CA THR A 23 -5.44 3.67 -15.86
C THR A 23 -5.10 2.38 -15.13
N ILE A 24 -4.09 1.67 -15.62
CA ILE A 24 -3.58 0.44 -15.02
C ILE A 24 -2.06 0.48 -15.02
N ASP A 25 -1.48 0.46 -13.82
CA ASP A 25 -0.05 0.30 -13.64
C ASP A 25 0.33 -1.17 -13.73
N ALA A 26 0.72 -1.63 -14.92
CA ALA A 26 1.18 -3.00 -15.13
C ALA A 26 2.44 -3.31 -14.32
N HIS A 27 3.26 -2.30 -14.04
CA HIS A 27 4.45 -2.46 -13.22
C HIS A 27 4.18 -2.68 -11.72
N LYS A 28 2.91 -2.71 -11.30
CA LYS A 28 2.51 -3.07 -9.94
C LYS A 28 2.11 -4.55 -9.90
N GLN A 29 0.82 -4.82 -9.78
CA GLN A 29 0.30 -6.17 -9.55
C GLN A 29 0.22 -7.04 -10.82
N LEU A 30 0.68 -6.55 -11.99
CA LEU A 30 0.90 -7.39 -13.18
C LEU A 30 2.37 -7.84 -13.33
N TYR A 31 3.22 -7.53 -12.35
CA TYR A 31 4.62 -8.01 -12.25
C TYR A 31 5.50 -7.62 -13.45
N ILE A 32 5.21 -6.47 -14.07
CA ILE A 32 6.07 -5.90 -15.11
C ILE A 32 7.14 -5.02 -14.46
N PRO A 33 8.35 -4.89 -15.02
CA PRO A 33 9.32 -3.91 -14.53
C PRO A 33 8.77 -2.48 -14.51
N MET A 34 9.32 -1.66 -13.60
CA MET A 34 8.97 -0.23 -13.45
C MET A 34 8.96 0.51 -14.80
N GLY A 35 7.96 1.36 -14.99
CA GLY A 35 7.78 2.15 -16.22
C GLY A 35 6.66 1.65 -17.15
N ALA A 36 5.98 0.54 -16.82
CA ALA A 36 4.83 0.05 -17.57
C ALA A 36 3.50 0.57 -16.98
N GLY A 37 3.00 1.67 -17.53
CA GLY A 37 1.64 2.18 -17.27
C GLY A 37 0.78 2.09 -18.53
N MET A 38 -0.51 1.85 -18.35
CA MET A 38 -1.50 1.76 -19.42
C MET A 38 -2.65 2.71 -19.14
N VAL A 39 -3.20 3.30 -20.19
CA VAL A 39 -4.48 4.00 -20.16
C VAL A 39 -5.36 3.39 -21.24
N LEU A 40 -6.60 3.08 -20.88
CA LEU A 40 -7.62 2.54 -21.76
C LEU A 40 -8.72 3.60 -21.88
N PHE A 41 -9.17 3.87 -23.10
CA PHE A 41 -10.26 4.80 -23.37
C PHE A 41 -11.46 4.04 -23.92
N LYS A 42 -12.65 4.40 -23.45
CA LYS A 42 -13.92 3.82 -23.91
C LYS A 42 -14.26 4.29 -25.32
N ASP A 43 -14.04 5.58 -25.58
CA ASP A 43 -14.16 6.17 -26.91
C ASP A 43 -12.84 5.97 -27.68
N PRO A 44 -12.84 5.23 -28.81
CA PRO A 44 -11.64 5.07 -29.63
C PRO A 44 -11.12 6.39 -30.21
N ASP A 45 -11.96 7.42 -30.30
CA ASP A 45 -11.61 8.74 -30.81
C ASP A 45 -11.07 9.70 -29.75
N ALA A 46 -11.04 9.30 -28.47
CA ALA A 46 -10.62 10.15 -27.36
C ALA A 46 -9.21 10.74 -27.54
N MET A 47 -8.32 10.01 -28.22
CA MET A 47 -6.92 10.41 -28.47
C MET A 47 -6.72 11.26 -29.73
N LYS A 48 -7.78 11.60 -30.49
CA LYS A 48 -7.68 12.49 -31.66
C LYS A 48 -7.22 13.90 -31.28
N SER A 49 -7.57 14.37 -30.09
CA SER A 49 -7.22 15.71 -29.62
C SER A 49 -5.72 15.96 -29.47
N ILE A 50 -4.94 14.89 -29.25
CA ILE A 50 -3.47 14.93 -29.12
C ILE A 50 -2.76 14.39 -30.36
N GLU A 51 -3.52 14.07 -31.42
CA GLU A 51 -2.95 13.55 -32.65
C GLU A 51 -2.03 14.59 -33.28
N HIS A 52 -0.78 14.18 -33.51
CA HIS A 52 0.21 15.04 -34.14
C HIS A 52 0.87 14.34 -35.32
N HIS A 53 1.31 15.15 -36.27
CA HIS A 53 1.93 14.68 -37.50
C HIS A 53 3.28 15.34 -37.71
N ALA A 54 4.22 14.55 -38.20
CA ALA A 54 5.55 14.97 -38.55
C ALA A 54 5.88 14.38 -39.92
N GLN A 55 6.11 15.22 -40.93
CA GLN A 55 6.26 14.77 -42.33
C GLN A 55 7.33 13.68 -42.54
N TYR A 56 8.33 13.62 -41.66
CA TYR A 56 9.45 12.70 -41.71
C TYR A 56 9.24 11.36 -40.99
N ILE A 57 8.25 11.24 -40.08
CA ILE A 57 7.98 10.01 -39.30
C ILE A 57 6.48 9.68 -39.19
N LEU A 58 5.63 10.65 -38.84
CA LEU A 58 4.19 10.44 -38.55
C LEU A 58 3.34 11.06 -39.65
N ARG A 59 3.16 10.34 -40.76
CA ARG A 59 2.40 10.82 -41.92
C ARG A 59 0.89 10.69 -41.68
N LYS A 60 0.10 11.62 -42.24
CA LYS A 60 -1.37 11.51 -42.19
C LYS A 60 -1.84 10.20 -42.83
N GLY A 61 -2.69 9.46 -42.11
CA GLY A 61 -3.23 8.17 -42.55
C GLY A 61 -2.31 6.97 -42.32
N SER A 62 -1.12 7.14 -41.73
CA SER A 62 -0.32 6.00 -41.28
C SER A 62 -0.91 5.39 -40.01
N LYS A 63 -0.64 4.09 -39.77
CA LYS A 63 -1.07 3.38 -38.55
C LYS A 63 -0.05 3.51 -37.40
N ASP A 64 0.75 4.56 -37.44
CA ASP A 64 1.82 4.78 -36.45
C ASP A 64 1.21 5.25 -35.13
N LEU A 65 1.26 4.40 -34.10
CA LEU A 65 0.73 4.72 -32.77
C LEU A 65 1.42 5.93 -32.12
N GLY A 66 2.59 6.32 -32.65
CA GLY A 66 3.33 7.52 -32.25
C GLY A 66 2.52 8.81 -32.37
N SER A 67 1.52 8.88 -33.25
CA SER A 67 0.69 10.08 -33.39
C SER A 67 -0.20 10.34 -32.16
N HIS A 68 -0.53 9.31 -31.37
CA HIS A 68 -1.42 9.38 -30.21
C HIS A 68 -0.68 9.33 -28.87
N THR A 69 0.57 9.78 -28.83
CA THR A 69 1.37 9.91 -27.60
C THR A 69 1.89 11.33 -27.47
N LEU A 70 2.08 11.78 -26.23
CA LEU A 70 2.70 13.07 -25.93
C LEU A 70 4.23 13.00 -26.03
N GLU A 71 4.80 11.80 -25.86
CA GLU A 71 6.22 11.53 -26.01
C GLU A 71 6.57 11.28 -27.47
N GLY A 72 7.77 11.69 -27.90
CA GLY A 72 8.33 11.30 -29.20
C GLY A 72 8.78 9.84 -29.19
N SER A 73 10.04 9.59 -28.87
CA SER A 73 10.56 8.22 -28.73
C SER A 73 10.08 7.59 -27.43
N ARG A 74 9.56 6.36 -27.51
CA ARG A 74 9.05 5.60 -26.36
C ARG A 74 9.57 4.17 -26.36
N SER A 75 9.80 3.61 -25.17
CA SER A 75 10.20 2.21 -25.01
C SER A 75 9.06 1.24 -25.35
N GLY A 76 9.42 0.06 -25.88
CA GLY A 76 8.48 -0.99 -26.28
C GLY A 76 7.86 -1.78 -25.10
N MET A 77 7.43 -1.10 -24.03
CA MET A 77 6.96 -1.77 -22.81
C MET A 77 5.74 -2.69 -23.04
N ALA A 78 4.95 -2.40 -24.07
CA ALA A 78 3.84 -3.25 -24.48
C ALA A 78 4.26 -4.70 -24.76
N MET A 79 5.49 -4.93 -25.23
CA MET A 79 6.02 -6.27 -25.46
C MET A 79 6.17 -7.07 -24.16
N LEU A 80 6.61 -6.42 -23.07
CA LEU A 80 6.72 -7.09 -21.77
C LEU A 80 5.35 -7.40 -21.17
N VAL A 81 4.40 -6.47 -21.29
CA VAL A 81 3.00 -6.70 -20.89
C VAL A 81 2.41 -7.87 -21.67
N TYR A 82 2.58 -7.88 -23.00
CA TYR A 82 2.12 -8.95 -23.87
C TYR A 82 2.71 -10.30 -23.47
N ALA A 83 4.04 -10.38 -23.32
CA ALA A 83 4.72 -11.61 -22.93
C ALA A 83 4.25 -12.14 -21.57
N ALA A 84 4.14 -11.26 -20.57
CA ALA A 84 3.68 -11.64 -19.23
C ALA A 84 2.23 -12.15 -19.25
N MET A 85 1.34 -11.53 -20.03
CA MET A 85 -0.04 -12.00 -20.21
C MET A 85 -0.11 -13.38 -20.86
N HIS A 86 0.84 -13.75 -21.72
CA HIS A 86 0.88 -15.08 -22.31
C HIS A 86 1.50 -16.13 -21.38
N ILE A 87 2.53 -15.75 -20.63
CA ILE A 87 3.25 -16.65 -19.73
C ILE A 87 2.44 -16.92 -18.45
N ILE A 88 2.01 -15.86 -17.77
CA ILE A 88 1.28 -15.96 -16.50
C ILE A 88 -0.19 -16.30 -16.78
N SER A 89 -0.75 -15.79 -17.88
CA SER A 89 -2.16 -15.93 -18.24
C SER A 89 -3.13 -15.33 -17.22
N ARG A 90 -4.40 -15.19 -17.61
CA ARG A 90 -5.44 -14.69 -16.71
C ARG A 90 -5.59 -15.56 -15.44
N PRO A 91 -5.68 -16.91 -15.52
CA PRO A 91 -5.72 -17.76 -14.32
C PRO A 91 -4.52 -17.59 -13.38
N GLY A 92 -3.31 -17.38 -13.91
CA GLY A 92 -2.14 -17.15 -13.07
C GLY A 92 -2.20 -15.80 -12.34
N TYR A 93 -2.65 -14.75 -13.01
CA TYR A 93 -2.86 -13.45 -12.35
C TYR A 93 -3.99 -13.52 -11.32
N GLU A 94 -5.09 -14.21 -11.62
CA GLU A 94 -6.16 -14.47 -10.66
C GLU A 94 -5.61 -15.12 -9.38
N LEU A 95 -4.83 -16.20 -9.50
CA LEU A 95 -4.18 -16.85 -8.37
C LEU A 95 -3.28 -15.89 -7.56
N LEU A 96 -2.44 -15.11 -8.24
CA LEU A 96 -1.51 -14.17 -7.59
C LEU A 96 -2.26 -13.04 -6.85
N ILE A 97 -3.30 -12.49 -7.46
CA ILE A 97 -4.14 -11.44 -6.87
C ILE A 97 -4.88 -11.99 -5.65
N ASP A 98 -5.55 -13.13 -5.78
CA ASP A 98 -6.31 -13.75 -4.70
C ASP A 98 -5.40 -14.01 -3.50
N GLN A 99 -4.26 -14.68 -3.73
CA GLN A 99 -3.27 -14.94 -2.69
C GLN A 99 -2.75 -13.66 -2.03
N SER A 100 -2.57 -12.57 -2.78
CA SER A 100 -2.10 -11.29 -2.22
C SER A 100 -3.14 -10.66 -1.28
N ILE A 101 -4.42 -10.78 -1.60
CA ILE A 101 -5.52 -10.25 -0.78
C ILE A 101 -5.73 -11.16 0.44
N GLU A 102 -5.76 -12.48 0.27
CA GLU A 102 -5.86 -13.43 1.38
C GLU A 102 -4.70 -13.29 2.38
N LYS A 103 -3.49 -13.04 1.87
CA LYS A 103 -2.32 -12.80 2.72
C LYS A 103 -2.47 -11.51 3.54
N ALA A 104 -3.07 -10.47 2.97
CA ALA A 104 -3.38 -9.25 3.70
C ALA A 104 -4.44 -9.47 4.77
N ARG A 105 -5.51 -10.21 4.47
CA ARG A 105 -6.52 -10.63 5.46
C ARG A 105 -5.90 -11.42 6.61
N TYR A 106 -5.09 -12.44 6.28
CA TYR A 106 -4.35 -13.23 7.26
C TYR A 106 -3.47 -12.34 8.15
N PHE A 107 -2.72 -11.40 7.57
CA PHE A 107 -1.85 -10.53 8.36
C PHE A 107 -2.63 -9.58 9.26
N ALA A 108 -3.77 -9.06 8.79
CA ALA A 108 -4.67 -8.27 9.60
C ALA A 108 -5.20 -9.07 10.81
N ASP A 109 -5.60 -10.32 10.60
CA ASP A 109 -6.04 -11.21 11.68
C ASP A 109 -4.91 -11.53 12.66
N LEU A 110 -3.69 -11.76 12.14
CA LEU A 110 -2.51 -11.96 12.98
C LEU A 110 -2.23 -10.74 13.86
N ILE A 111 -2.34 -9.53 13.30
CA ILE A 111 -2.18 -8.26 14.04
C ILE A 111 -3.25 -8.12 15.12
N LYS A 112 -4.52 -8.41 14.82
CA LYS A 112 -5.63 -8.34 15.80
C LYS A 112 -5.44 -9.30 16.98
N GLN A 113 -4.73 -10.41 16.77
CA GLN A 113 -4.38 -11.37 17.82
C GLN A 113 -3.22 -10.90 18.71
N GLN A 114 -2.58 -9.77 18.40
CA GLN A 114 -1.51 -9.20 19.21
C GLN A 114 -2.03 -8.06 20.08
N ASP A 115 -1.86 -8.18 21.40
CA ASP A 115 -2.28 -7.14 22.36
C ASP A 115 -1.48 -5.84 22.21
N ASP A 116 -0.29 -5.90 21.63
CA ASP A 116 0.64 -4.79 21.46
C ASP A 116 0.63 -4.14 20.07
N PHE A 117 -0.25 -4.60 19.17
CA PHE A 117 -0.49 -3.95 17.89
C PHE A 117 -1.97 -3.60 17.71
N GLU A 118 -2.20 -2.53 16.95
CA GLU A 118 -3.52 -2.09 16.53
C GLU A 118 -3.60 -2.10 15.01
N LEU A 119 -4.62 -2.76 14.46
CA LEU A 119 -4.98 -2.61 13.06
C LEU A 119 -5.72 -1.27 12.87
N VAL A 120 -5.24 -0.43 11.95
CA VAL A 120 -5.81 0.89 11.69
C VAL A 120 -6.72 0.90 10.45
N SER A 121 -6.43 0.05 9.47
CA SER A 121 -7.31 -0.11 8.30
C SER A 121 -7.39 -1.57 7.88
N GLU A 122 -8.61 -2.09 7.74
CA GLU A 122 -8.87 -3.41 7.18
C GLU A 122 -8.40 -3.51 5.72
N PRO A 123 -7.91 -4.68 5.27
CA PRO A 123 -7.52 -4.88 3.89
C PRO A 123 -8.75 -5.07 2.97
N GLU A 124 -8.97 -4.12 2.07
CA GLU A 124 -9.86 -4.31 0.91
C GLU A 124 -9.13 -4.96 -0.27
N LEU A 125 -7.84 -4.65 -0.41
CA LEU A 125 -6.92 -5.22 -1.39
C LEU A 125 -5.72 -5.86 -0.66
N CYS A 126 -4.57 -5.98 -1.31
CA CYS A 126 -3.36 -6.57 -0.73
C CYS A 126 -2.60 -5.61 0.22
N LEU A 127 -3.28 -4.70 0.91
CA LEU A 127 -2.64 -3.70 1.77
C LEU A 127 -3.48 -3.40 3.01
N LEU A 128 -2.80 -3.10 4.11
CA LEU A 128 -3.40 -2.67 5.36
C LEU A 128 -2.47 -1.70 6.08
N THR A 129 -2.99 -1.05 7.11
CA THR A 129 -2.21 -0.18 7.98
C THR A 129 -2.42 -0.56 9.43
N TYR A 130 -1.37 -0.43 10.23
CA TYR A 130 -1.35 -0.86 11.63
C TYR A 130 -0.29 -0.07 12.41
N ARG A 131 -0.33 -0.16 13.74
CA ARG A 131 0.56 0.57 14.64
C ARG A 131 0.99 -0.31 15.80
N TYR A 132 2.21 -0.11 16.30
CA TYR A 132 2.65 -0.68 17.57
C TYR A 132 2.04 0.15 18.70
N LEU A 133 1.16 -0.45 19.49
CA LEU A 133 0.37 0.20 20.53
C LEU A 133 0.12 -0.78 21.70
N PRO A 134 1.08 -0.90 22.63
CA PRO A 134 0.96 -1.71 23.85
C PRO A 134 -0.28 -1.39 24.69
N PRO A 135 -0.83 -2.34 25.47
CA PRO A 135 -2.10 -2.17 26.19
C PRO A 135 -2.20 -0.93 27.07
N LEU A 136 -1.17 -0.65 27.89
CA LEU A 136 -1.13 0.54 28.76
C LEU A 136 -1.28 1.84 27.94
N ILE A 137 -0.59 1.91 26.82
CA ILE A 137 -0.55 3.09 25.94
C ILE A 137 -1.89 3.23 25.20
N ARG A 138 -2.49 2.11 24.79
CA ARG A 138 -3.83 2.07 24.18
C ARG A 138 -4.88 2.62 25.13
N GLU A 139 -4.93 2.10 26.36
CA GLU A 139 -5.89 2.53 27.38
C GLU A 139 -5.74 4.02 27.69
N ALA A 140 -4.50 4.50 27.82
CA ALA A 140 -4.23 5.92 28.02
C ALA A 140 -4.68 6.77 26.82
N LEU A 141 -4.44 6.32 25.58
CA LEU A 141 -4.85 7.05 24.38
C LEU A 141 -6.39 7.15 24.26
N ASP A 142 -7.11 6.11 24.68
CA ASP A 142 -8.57 6.09 24.70
C ASP A 142 -9.13 7.08 25.73
N LYS A 143 -8.53 7.16 26.92
CA LYS A 143 -8.96 8.05 28.02
C LYS A 143 -8.46 9.49 27.90
N ALA A 144 -7.36 9.73 27.20
CA ALA A 144 -6.79 11.07 27.07
C ALA A 144 -7.71 12.02 26.30
N GLU A 145 -7.76 13.28 26.73
CA GLU A 145 -8.55 14.35 26.13
C GLU A 145 -7.70 15.56 25.73
N GLY A 146 -8.19 16.33 24.75
CA GLY A 146 -7.59 17.59 24.30
C GLY A 146 -6.08 17.49 24.03
N THR A 147 -5.32 18.45 24.59
CA THR A 147 -3.87 18.55 24.37
C THR A 147 -3.07 17.36 24.90
N GLN A 148 -3.60 16.62 25.87
CA GLN A 148 -2.94 15.42 26.39
C GLN A 148 -2.97 14.30 25.36
N LYS A 149 -4.12 14.10 24.70
CA LYS A 149 -4.28 13.10 23.62
C LYS A 149 -3.38 13.42 22.43
N GLU A 150 -3.30 14.69 22.03
CA GLU A 150 -2.44 15.17 20.94
C GLU A 150 -0.95 14.88 21.23
N LYS A 151 -0.49 15.22 22.42
CA LYS A 151 0.90 15.00 22.86
C LYS A 151 1.24 13.50 22.93
N LEU A 152 0.36 12.67 23.50
CA LEU A 152 0.56 11.23 23.54
C LEU A 152 0.61 10.64 22.13
N ASN A 153 -0.33 11.01 21.26
CA ASN A 153 -0.34 10.56 19.87
C ASN A 153 0.95 10.95 19.12
N GLU A 154 1.50 12.13 19.38
CA GLU A 154 2.76 12.57 18.78
C GLU A 154 3.98 11.77 19.28
N LEU A 155 4.03 11.39 20.55
CA LEU A 155 5.07 10.49 21.04
C LEU A 155 4.96 9.09 20.41
N ILE A 156 3.75 8.55 20.27
CA ILE A 156 3.54 7.26 19.61
C ILE A 156 3.87 7.37 18.10
N ASN A 157 3.65 8.53 17.46
CA ASN A 157 4.09 8.80 16.09
C ASN A 157 5.61 8.69 16.01
N GLN A 158 6.33 9.35 16.90
CA GLN A 158 7.79 9.28 16.96
C GLN A 158 8.28 7.84 17.17
N LEU A 159 7.61 7.05 18.00
CA LEU A 159 7.95 5.63 18.21
C LEU A 159 7.77 4.82 16.92
N THR A 160 6.66 5.02 16.21
CA THR A 160 6.41 4.37 14.91
C THR A 160 7.47 4.77 13.88
N GLN A 161 7.87 6.04 13.83
CA GLN A 161 8.96 6.51 12.97
C GLN A 161 10.30 5.88 13.32
N PHE A 162 10.62 5.79 14.61
CA PHE A 162 11.84 5.17 15.11
C PHE A 162 11.90 3.71 14.67
N ILE A 163 10.83 2.95 14.93
CA ILE A 163 10.77 1.52 14.58
C ILE A 163 10.96 1.32 13.08
N GLN A 164 10.23 2.09 12.25
CA GLN A 164 10.34 1.97 10.80
C GLN A 164 11.72 2.34 10.27
N LYS A 165 12.32 3.42 10.78
CA LYS A 165 13.66 3.85 10.37
C LYS A 165 14.70 2.80 10.72
N ARG A 166 14.65 2.27 11.93
CA ARG A 166 15.58 1.26 12.41
C ARG A 166 15.42 -0.07 11.68
N GLN A 167 14.18 -0.50 11.42
CA GLN A 167 13.88 -1.72 10.64
C GLN A 167 14.54 -1.63 9.26
N ARG A 168 14.34 -0.50 8.56
CA ARG A 168 14.99 -0.23 7.27
C ARG A 168 16.53 -0.26 7.36
N GLU A 169 17.12 0.30 8.40
CA GLU A 169 18.58 0.34 8.59
C GLU A 169 19.18 -1.05 8.87
N THR A 170 18.45 -1.93 9.56
CA THR A 170 18.95 -3.30 9.82
C THR A 170 19.03 -4.15 8.54
N GLY A 171 18.20 -3.82 7.54
CA GLY A 171 18.13 -4.54 6.27
C GLY A 171 17.53 -5.95 6.35
N LYS A 172 17.02 -6.39 7.50
CA LYS A 172 16.41 -7.73 7.66
C LYS A 172 15.03 -7.81 7.01
N SER A 173 14.21 -6.79 7.21
CA SER A 173 12.91 -6.65 6.56
C SER A 173 12.61 -5.18 6.28
N PHE A 174 11.51 -4.91 5.58
CA PHE A 174 11.07 -3.55 5.29
C PHE A 174 9.55 -3.45 5.28
N VAL A 175 9.02 -2.64 6.18
CA VAL A 175 7.63 -2.15 6.13
C VAL A 175 7.67 -0.64 5.94
N SER A 176 6.89 -0.12 5.00
CA SER A 176 6.78 1.32 4.80
C SER A 176 5.95 1.95 5.91
N ARG A 177 5.96 3.29 6.00
CA ARG A 177 5.01 4.03 6.84
C ARG A 177 4.30 5.09 6.02
N THR A 178 3.11 5.45 6.46
CA THR A 178 2.34 6.56 5.90
C THR A 178 1.72 7.40 7.02
N ARG A 179 1.09 8.49 6.63
CA ARG A 179 0.29 9.35 7.49
C ARG A 179 -1.18 9.20 7.12
N LEU A 180 -2.04 9.05 8.13
CA LEU A 180 -3.49 9.04 8.00
C LEU A 180 -4.10 9.99 9.03
N ASN A 181 -5.40 10.26 8.85
CA ASN A 181 -6.25 10.97 9.80
C ASN A 181 -7.46 10.09 10.11
N PRO A 182 -7.30 8.98 10.86
CA PRO A 182 -8.39 8.03 11.09
C PRO A 182 -9.46 8.61 12.03
N ASP A 183 -10.72 8.24 11.79
CA ASP A 183 -11.86 8.69 12.60
C ASP A 183 -11.74 8.27 14.07
N GLN A 184 -11.24 7.06 14.33
CA GLN A 184 -11.06 6.52 15.69
C GLN A 184 -10.17 7.41 16.58
N TRP A 185 -9.25 8.17 15.95
CA TRP A 185 -8.34 9.09 16.62
C TRP A 185 -8.70 10.55 16.35
N GLN A 186 -9.98 10.86 16.20
CA GLN A 186 -10.51 12.22 16.03
C GLN A 186 -9.86 12.98 14.86
N ARG A 187 -9.54 12.27 13.76
CA ARG A 187 -8.84 12.83 12.59
C ARG A 187 -7.46 13.41 12.91
N MET A 188 -6.86 13.10 14.06
CA MET A 188 -5.49 13.51 14.36
C MET A 188 -4.53 12.92 13.34
N ASN A 189 -3.43 13.63 13.11
CA ASN A 189 -2.33 13.15 12.28
C ASN A 189 -1.70 11.92 12.94
N THR A 190 -1.88 10.74 12.35
CA THR A 190 -1.38 9.46 12.86
C THR A 190 -0.42 8.84 11.85
N ILE A 191 0.77 8.49 12.33
CA ILE A 191 1.77 7.74 11.57
C ILE A 191 1.56 6.26 11.84
N VAL A 192 1.41 5.50 10.76
CA VAL A 192 1.12 4.08 10.78
C VAL A 192 2.10 3.33 9.88
N PHE A 193 2.36 2.06 10.21
CA PHE A 193 2.96 1.14 9.26
C PHE A 193 1.98 0.88 8.12
N ARG A 194 2.51 0.82 6.90
CA ARG A 194 1.77 0.48 5.69
C ARG A 194 2.47 -0.67 5.00
N VAL A 195 1.79 -1.81 4.96
CA VAL A 195 2.27 -3.01 4.29
C VAL A 195 1.51 -3.20 2.99
N VAL A 196 2.23 -3.67 1.96
CA VAL A 196 1.67 -4.04 0.66
C VAL A 196 2.18 -5.44 0.33
N LEU A 197 1.28 -6.41 0.31
CA LEU A 197 1.58 -7.83 0.26
C LEU A 197 1.46 -8.38 -1.17
N ALA A 198 2.22 -7.77 -2.09
CA ALA A 198 2.23 -8.16 -3.49
C ALA A 198 3.28 -9.22 -3.85
N ASN A 199 4.27 -9.49 -2.99
CA ASN A 199 5.28 -10.51 -3.28
C ASN A 199 4.69 -11.92 -3.03
N PRO A 200 4.60 -12.80 -4.05
CA PRO A 200 4.06 -14.14 -3.87
C PRO A 200 4.90 -14.98 -2.90
N LEU A 201 6.19 -14.69 -2.78
CA LEU A 201 7.14 -15.42 -1.93
C LEU A 201 7.04 -15.07 -0.44
N THR A 202 6.26 -14.05 -0.06
CA THR A 202 6.05 -13.73 1.36
C THR A 202 5.26 -14.85 2.04
N THR A 203 5.85 -15.50 3.03
CA THR A 203 5.24 -16.57 3.83
C THR A 203 4.62 -16.06 5.12
N ARG A 204 3.83 -16.90 5.80
CA ARG A 204 3.23 -16.58 7.10
C ARG A 204 4.30 -16.35 8.18
N ASP A 205 5.39 -17.12 8.15
CA ASP A 205 6.50 -16.96 9.10
C ASP A 205 7.20 -15.60 8.94
N ILE A 206 7.37 -15.14 7.70
CA ILE A 206 7.90 -13.79 7.44
C ILE A 206 6.99 -12.73 8.08
N LEU A 207 5.67 -12.87 7.92
CA LEU A 207 4.71 -11.93 8.52
C LEU A 207 4.79 -11.89 10.04
N SER A 208 4.89 -13.06 10.69
CA SER A 208 5.10 -13.13 12.14
C SER A 208 6.42 -12.47 12.55
N SER A 209 7.51 -12.81 11.85
CA SER A 209 8.84 -12.31 12.19
C SER A 209 8.97 -10.79 12.06
N VAL A 210 8.17 -10.16 11.20
CA VAL A 210 8.11 -8.70 11.05
C VAL A 210 7.57 -8.05 12.33
N LEU A 211 6.54 -8.64 12.95
CA LEU A 211 5.98 -8.12 14.21
C LEU A 211 6.98 -8.30 15.36
N ASP A 212 7.63 -9.46 15.43
CA ASP A 212 8.67 -9.75 16.42
C ASP A 212 9.86 -8.80 16.28
N GLU A 213 10.31 -8.54 15.06
CA GLU A 213 11.36 -7.57 14.79
C GLU A 213 10.95 -6.17 15.25
N GLN A 214 9.72 -5.74 14.97
CA GLN A 214 9.23 -4.42 15.37
C GLN A 214 9.18 -4.26 16.89
N ARG A 215 8.82 -5.32 17.64
CA ARG A 215 8.92 -5.35 19.12
C ARG A 215 10.35 -5.20 19.60
N GLU A 216 11.28 -5.98 19.04
CA GLU A 216 12.69 -5.92 19.43
C GLU A 216 13.32 -4.56 19.11
N ILE A 217 12.86 -3.91 18.03
CA ILE A 217 13.27 -2.56 17.72
C ILE A 217 12.66 -1.54 18.69
N ALA A 218 11.39 -1.69 19.07
CA ALA A 218 10.75 -0.77 20.04
C ALA A 218 11.53 -0.72 21.36
N LYS A 219 12.07 -1.85 21.82
CA LYS A 219 12.95 -1.94 23.01
C LYS A 219 14.24 -1.13 22.88
N GLN A 220 14.69 -0.80 21.67
CA GLN A 220 15.90 0.00 21.41
C GLN A 220 15.67 1.52 21.56
N ALA A 221 14.45 1.96 21.90
CA ALA A 221 14.12 3.37 22.16
C ALA A 221 13.78 3.65 23.63
N PRO A 222 14.61 3.25 24.63
CA PRO A 222 14.22 3.24 26.04
C PRO A 222 13.79 4.61 26.56
N SER A 223 14.46 5.70 26.15
CA SER A 223 14.08 7.05 26.57
C SER A 223 12.73 7.50 26.00
N LEU A 224 12.38 7.08 24.78
CA LEU A 224 11.10 7.42 24.18
C LEU A 224 9.98 6.58 24.77
N THR A 225 10.21 5.27 24.91
CA THR A 225 9.26 4.35 25.54
C THR A 225 8.95 4.76 26.97
N ALA A 226 9.96 5.10 27.78
CA ALA A 226 9.76 5.58 29.15
C ALA A 226 8.92 6.85 29.23
N LYS A 227 9.13 7.82 28.31
CA LYS A 227 8.30 9.04 28.24
C LYS A 227 6.85 8.75 27.88
N ILE A 228 6.62 7.79 26.98
CA ILE A 228 5.26 7.38 26.60
C ILE A 228 4.59 6.68 27.77
N GLU A 229 5.29 5.79 28.47
CA GLU A 229 4.78 5.05 29.63
C GLU A 229 4.49 5.98 30.81
N GLU A 230 5.38 6.93 31.14
CA GLU A 230 5.17 7.95 32.17
C GLU A 230 3.90 8.78 31.87
N MET A 231 3.80 9.28 30.63
CA MET A 231 2.61 10.03 30.22
C MET A 231 1.34 9.17 30.24
N ALA A 232 1.43 7.90 29.88
CA ALA A 232 0.31 6.97 29.93
C ALA A 232 -0.15 6.72 31.37
N SER A 233 0.76 6.51 32.30
CA SER A 233 0.45 6.36 33.73
C SER A 233 -0.19 7.63 34.30
N ASP A 234 0.33 8.82 33.94
CA ASP A 234 -0.25 10.11 34.35
C ASP A 234 -1.70 10.28 33.85
N ILE A 235 -2.00 9.85 32.61
CA ILE A 235 -3.36 9.86 32.07
C ILE A 235 -4.28 8.93 32.85
N LEU A 236 -3.77 7.76 33.23
CA LEU A 236 -4.54 6.71 33.90
C LEU A 236 -4.68 6.92 35.41
N GLY A 237 -3.88 7.84 36.00
CA GLY A 237 -3.82 8.07 37.44
C GLY A 237 -3.18 6.92 38.21
N ALA A 238 -2.22 6.23 37.58
CA ALA A 238 -1.52 5.05 38.11
C ALA A 238 -0.08 5.38 38.55
#